data_AF-A0A7X3PQ40-F1
#
_entry.id   AF-A0A7X3PQ40-F1
#
_cell.length_a   1.000
_cell.length_b   1.000
_cell.length_c   1.000
_cell.angle_alpha   90.00
_cell.angle_beta   90.00
_cell.angle_gamma   90.00
#
_symmetry.space_group_name_H-M   'P 1'
#
loop_
_entity.id
_entity.type
_entity.pdbx_description
1 polymer ?
#
loop_
_entity_poly.entity_id
_entity_poly.type
_entity_poly.pdbx_seq_one_letter_code
_entity_poly.pdbx_strand_id
1 'polypeptide(L)'
;MRAVTLSEMVEWTAADPVGNLQPDCALQAVATDSRSIDKGELFIALRGERFDGHDFVEAAFARGACAALVERRWPGLDQAASGPLLAVDSTLQALGDMARAYRRRWAIPVVAVVGSA
;
A
#
# COMPACT_ATOMS: atom_id res chain seq x y z
N MET A 1 -2.87 3.99 -17.59
CA MET A 1 -1.95 3.81 -16.44
C MET A 1 -1.02 2.65 -16.80
N ARG A 2 0.31 2.76 -16.60
CA ARG A 2 1.18 1.59 -16.83
C ARG A 2 0.94 0.62 -15.68
N ALA A 3 0.75 -0.66 -15.98
CA ALA A 3 0.55 -1.68 -14.96
C ALA A 3 1.72 -1.64 -13.96
N VAL A 4 1.38 -1.76 -12.68
CA VAL A 4 2.33 -1.94 -11.59
C VAL A 4 2.02 -3.30 -10.97
N THR A 5 3.05 -4.05 -10.58
CA THR A 5 2.94 -5.37 -9.97
C THR A 5 3.20 -5.30 -8.47
N LEU A 6 2.80 -6.33 -7.72
CA LEU A 6 3.13 -6.43 -6.29
C LEU A 6 4.64 -6.51 -6.05
N SER A 7 5.39 -7.17 -6.94
CA SER A 7 6.87 -7.18 -6.90
C SER A 7 7.47 -5.77 -6.95
N GLU A 8 6.96 -4.91 -7.82
CA GLU A 8 7.45 -3.52 -7.91
C GLU A 8 7.12 -2.72 -6.65
N MET A 9 5.97 -2.98 -6.02
CA MET A 9 5.65 -2.36 -4.73
C MET A 9 6.63 -2.78 -3.65
N VAL A 10 6.94 -4.09 -3.56
CA VAL A 10 7.94 -4.63 -2.63
C VAL A 10 9.31 -3.97 -2.85
N GLU A 11 9.75 -3.84 -4.10
CA GLU A 11 11.01 -3.19 -4.45
C GLU A 11 11.03 -1.71 -4.04
N TRP A 12 9.95 -0.97 -4.31
CA TRP A 12 9.87 0.46 -4.03
C TRP A 12 9.80 0.78 -2.55
N THR A 13 9.17 -0.06 -1.76
CA THR A 13 8.99 0.15 -0.33
C THR A 13 10.01 -0.59 0.52
N ALA A 14 10.85 -1.44 -0.08
CA ALA A 14 11.69 -2.40 0.62
C ALA A 14 10.90 -3.19 1.68
N ALA A 15 9.68 -3.59 1.34
CA ALA A 15 8.79 -4.28 2.27
C ALA A 15 9.22 -5.73 2.46
N ASP A 16 9.03 -6.25 3.67
CA ASP A 16 9.12 -7.70 3.92
C ASP A 16 7.76 -8.33 3.60
N PRO A 17 7.67 -9.23 2.60
CA PRO A 17 6.43 -9.92 2.31
C PRO A 17 6.15 -10.99 3.38
N VAL A 18 4.92 -11.02 3.90
CA VAL A 18 4.44 -12.00 4.88
C VAL A 18 3.21 -12.70 4.31
N GLY A 19 3.19 -14.04 4.40
CA GLY A 19 2.13 -14.87 3.83
C GLY A 19 2.36 -15.21 2.35
N ASN A 20 1.31 -15.69 1.68
CA ASN A 20 1.40 -16.14 0.29
C ASN A 20 1.15 -14.98 -0.69
N LEU A 21 2.21 -14.24 -1.02
CA LEU A 21 2.16 -13.17 -2.02
C LEU A 21 2.14 -13.77 -3.44
N GLN A 22 1.31 -13.23 -4.33
CA GLN A 22 1.40 -13.48 -5.77
C GLN A 22 2.16 -12.32 -6.45
N PRO A 23 3.50 -12.40 -6.55
CA PRO A 23 4.37 -11.27 -6.96
C PRO A 23 4.01 -10.68 -8.33
N ASP A 24 3.66 -11.54 -9.28
CA ASP A 24 3.39 -11.14 -10.67
C ASP A 24 1.96 -10.63 -10.91
N CYS A 25 1.15 -10.53 -9.85
CA CYS A 25 -0.21 -10.02 -9.95
C CYS A 25 -0.19 -8.52 -10.30
N ALA A 26 -0.88 -8.16 -11.38
CA ALA A 26 -1.04 -6.77 -11.79
C ALA A 26 -1.98 -6.05 -10.82
N LEU A 27 -1.46 -5.03 -10.15
CA LEU A 27 -2.18 -4.17 -9.24
C LEU A 27 -3.11 -3.25 -10.04
N GLN A 28 -4.39 -3.21 -9.64
CA GLN A 28 -5.37 -2.31 -10.27
C GLN A 28 -5.19 -0.86 -9.77
N ALA A 29 -5.09 -0.70 -8.45
CA ALA A 29 -4.84 0.58 -7.80
C ALA A 29 -4.32 0.39 -6.37
N VAL A 30 -3.99 1.51 -5.71
CA VAL A 30 -3.69 1.60 -4.28
C VAL A 30 -4.79 2.40 -3.60
N ALA A 31 -5.23 1.98 -2.42
CA ALA A 31 -6.24 2.69 -1.64
C ALA A 31 -5.88 2.75 -0.15
N THR A 32 -6.16 3.88 0.48
CA THR A 32 -5.93 4.12 1.92
C THR A 32 -7.23 4.06 2.74
N ASP A 33 -8.39 4.07 2.07
CA ASP A 33 -9.70 3.92 2.71
C ASP A 33 -10.25 2.52 2.41
N SER A 34 -10.33 1.69 3.46
CA SER A 34 -10.81 0.31 3.39
C SER A 34 -12.25 0.20 2.87
N ARG A 35 -13.04 1.27 2.94
CA ARG A 35 -14.42 1.36 2.41
C ARG A 35 -14.49 1.61 0.91
N SER A 36 -13.36 1.98 0.29
CA SER A 36 -13.25 2.21 -1.16
C SER A 36 -12.55 1.08 -1.91
N ILE A 37 -11.82 0.19 -1.22
CA ILE A 37 -11.17 -1.00 -1.78
C ILE A 37 -12.05 -1.76 -2.76
N ASP A 38 -11.52 -2.00 -3.96
CA ASP A 38 -12.04 -2.94 -4.94
C ASP A 38 -11.12 -4.15 -5.11
N LYS A 39 -11.62 -5.18 -5.81
CA LYS A 39 -10.87 -6.42 -6.04
C LYS A 39 -9.57 -6.16 -6.81
N GLY A 40 -8.45 -6.61 -6.25
CA GLY A 40 -7.13 -6.47 -6.90
C GLY A 40 -6.39 -5.17 -6.56
N GLU A 41 -6.88 -4.41 -5.58
CA GLU A 41 -6.19 -3.23 -5.06
C GLU A 41 -5.31 -3.56 -3.85
N LEU A 42 -4.26 -2.76 -3.66
CA LEU A 42 -3.42 -2.77 -2.45
C LEU A 42 -4.02 -1.82 -1.42
N PHE A 43 -4.34 -2.34 -0.24
CA PHE A 43 -4.72 -1.51 0.90
C PHE A 43 -3.49 -0.96 1.62
N ILE A 44 -3.49 0.32 1.99
CA ILE A 44 -2.42 0.96 2.74
C ILE A 44 -2.93 1.38 4.12
N ALA A 45 -2.46 0.68 5.16
CA ALA A 45 -2.83 0.93 6.54
C ALA A 45 -2.09 2.17 7.09
N LEU A 46 -2.59 3.37 6.80
CA LEU A 46 -2.05 4.61 7.35
C LEU A 46 -2.47 4.79 8.81
N ARG A 47 -1.53 5.22 9.66
CA ARG A 47 -1.79 5.65 11.03
C ARG A 47 -1.78 7.17 11.09
N GLY A 48 -2.86 7.75 11.61
CA GLY A 48 -2.99 9.16 11.97
C GLY A 48 -3.15 9.35 13.49
N GLU A 49 -3.34 10.59 13.92
CA GLU A 49 -3.43 10.93 15.35
C GLU A 49 -4.64 10.30 16.07
N ARG A 50 -5.76 10.12 15.35
CA ARG A 50 -7.03 9.60 15.90
C ARG A 50 -7.52 8.32 15.22
N PHE A 51 -6.77 7.81 14.26
CA PHE A 51 -7.22 6.75 13.37
C PHE A 51 -6.06 5.83 13.05
N ASP A 52 -6.27 4.52 13.18
CA ASP A 52 -5.31 3.51 12.77
C ASP A 52 -5.89 2.65 11.65
N GLY A 53 -5.35 2.78 10.43
CA GLY A 53 -5.77 2.00 9.28
C GLY A 53 -5.54 0.50 9.44
N HIS A 54 -4.67 0.08 10.36
CA HIS A 54 -4.37 -1.32 10.61
C HIS A 54 -5.58 -2.10 11.15
N ASP A 55 -6.48 -1.41 11.86
CA ASP A 55 -7.73 -1.99 12.39
C ASP A 55 -8.68 -2.44 11.26
N PHE A 56 -8.44 -2.00 10.02
CA PHE A 56 -9.29 -2.25 8.86
C PHE A 56 -8.67 -3.19 7.83
N VAL A 57 -7.52 -3.83 8.13
CA VAL A 57 -6.85 -4.78 7.22
C VAL A 57 -7.78 -5.94 6.85
N GLU A 58 -8.44 -6.54 7.84
CA GLU A 58 -9.41 -7.62 7.60
C GLU A 58 -10.61 -7.17 6.78
N ALA A 59 -11.11 -5.96 7.02
CA ALA A 59 -12.20 -5.38 6.24
C ALA A 59 -11.79 -5.14 4.77
N ALA A 60 -10.54 -4.72 4.53
CA ALA A 60 -10.01 -4.56 3.17
C ALA A 60 -9.90 -5.91 2.45
N PHE A 61 -9.42 -6.96 3.12
CA PHE A 61 -9.39 -8.31 2.54
C PHE A 61 -10.77 -8.86 2.24
N ALA A 62 -11.74 -8.65 3.14
CA ALA A 62 -13.13 -9.05 2.91
C ALA A 62 -13.77 -8.41 1.67
N ARG A 63 -13.26 -7.23 1.25
CA ARG A 63 -13.68 -6.53 0.03
C ARG A 63 -12.87 -6.88 -1.21
N GLY A 64 -11.82 -7.69 -1.06
CA GLY A 64 -11.03 -8.23 -2.17
C GLY A 64 -9.68 -7.56 -2.41
N ALA A 65 -9.13 -6.85 -1.41
CA ALA A 65 -7.74 -6.40 -1.47
C ALA A 65 -6.81 -7.57 -1.81
N CYS A 66 -5.87 -7.37 -2.74
CA CYS A 66 -4.92 -8.43 -3.10
C CYS A 66 -3.78 -8.56 -2.10
N ALA A 67 -3.47 -7.48 -1.38
CA ALA A 67 -2.48 -7.41 -0.31
C ALA A 67 -2.79 -6.19 0.58
N ALA A 68 -2.15 -6.12 1.74
CA ALA A 68 -2.16 -4.92 2.59
C ALA A 68 -0.74 -4.50 2.98
N LEU A 69 -0.44 -3.20 2.86
CA LEU A 69 0.79 -2.58 3.35
C LEU A 69 0.58 -2.14 4.81
N VAL A 70 1.38 -2.70 5.72
CA VAL A 70 1.25 -2.53 7.17
C VAL A 70 2.60 -2.20 7.80
N GLU A 71 2.57 -1.62 9.00
CA GLU A 71 3.78 -1.37 9.77
C GLU A 71 4.31 -2.67 10.39
N ARG A 72 5.63 -2.88 10.33
CA ARG A 72 6.32 -4.07 10.87
C ARG A 72 6.10 -4.25 12.37
N ARG A 73 5.86 -3.16 13.09
CA ARG A 73 5.52 -3.15 14.53
C ARG A 73 4.07 -3.49 14.84
N TRP A 74 3.21 -3.65 13.83
CA TRP A 74 1.79 -3.94 14.04
C TRP A 74 1.62 -5.37 14.58
N PRO A 75 0.99 -5.56 15.77
CA PRO A 75 0.83 -6.89 16.37
C PRO A 75 -0.01 -7.88 15.56
N GLY A 76 -0.75 -7.41 14.55
CA GLY A 76 -1.54 -8.27 13.66
C GLY A 76 -0.70 -9.00 12.61
N LEU A 77 0.59 -8.67 12.46
CA LEU A 77 1.47 -9.30 11.48
C LEU A 77 1.63 -10.81 11.72
N ASP A 78 1.69 -11.22 12.99
CA ASP A 78 1.84 -12.62 13.40
C ASP A 78 0.51 -13.40 13.39
N GLN A 79 -0.63 -12.72 13.29
CA GLN A 79 -1.95 -13.31 13.50
C GLN A 79 -2.55 -14.02 12.28
N ALA A 80 -1.72 -14.42 11.29
CA ALA A 80 -2.17 -15.06 10.06
C ALA A 80 -3.35 -14.32 9.42
N ALA A 81 -3.13 -13.05 9.05
CA ALA A 81 -4.12 -12.23 8.37
C ALA A 81 -4.75 -12.96 7.16
N SER A 82 -5.98 -12.57 6.82
CA SER A 82 -6.76 -13.24 5.75
C SER A 82 -6.14 -13.14 4.34
N GLY A 83 -5.04 -12.39 4.18
CA GLY A 83 -4.33 -12.23 2.93
C GLY A 83 -2.86 -11.83 3.13
N PRO A 84 -2.10 -11.70 2.03
CA PRO A 84 -0.69 -11.38 2.10
C PRO A 84 -0.45 -9.94 2.57
N LEU A 85 0.59 -9.77 3.36
CA LEU A 85 0.97 -8.49 3.96
C LEU A 85 2.34 -8.04 3.43
N LEU A 86 2.49 -6.73 3.27
CA LEU A 86 3.76 -6.07 3.00
C LEU A 86 4.14 -5.27 4.24
N ALA A 87 5.14 -5.73 4.99
CA ALA A 87 5.56 -5.10 6.24
C ALA A 87 6.66 -4.06 6.01
N VAL A 88 6.46 -2.83 6.49
CA VAL A 88 7.40 -1.70 6.38
C VAL A 88 7.57 -0.97 7.71
N ASP A 89 8.61 -0.17 7.89
CA ASP A 89 8.77 0.60 9.15
C ASP A 89 7.76 1.74 9.29
N SER A 90 7.34 2.33 8.17
CA SER A 90 6.34 3.40 8.13
C SER A 90 5.52 3.31 6.85
N THR A 91 4.21 3.09 6.98
CA THR A 91 3.28 3.03 5.83
C THR A 91 3.16 4.38 5.13
N LEU A 92 3.30 5.49 5.86
CA LEU A 92 3.30 6.83 5.28
C LEU A 92 4.54 7.09 4.41
N GLN A 93 5.74 6.71 4.88
CA GLN A 93 6.96 6.85 4.09
C GLN A 93 6.89 5.96 2.85
N ALA A 94 6.48 4.70 3.02
CA ALA A 94 6.32 3.75 1.92
C ALA A 94 5.32 4.24 0.86
N LEU A 95 4.21 4.88 1.25
CA LEU A 95 3.29 5.55 0.32
C LEU A 95 4.01 6.66 -0.50
N GLY A 96 4.83 7.46 0.16
CA GLY A 96 5.66 8.47 -0.51
C GLY A 96 6.68 7.86 -1.47
N ASP A 97 7.32 6.75 -1.10
CA ASP A 97 8.30 6.06 -1.93
C ASP A 97 7.68 5.43 -3.17
N MET A 98 6.52 4.79 -3.03
CA MET A 98 5.73 4.30 -4.17
C MET A 98 5.36 5.44 -5.12
N ALA A 99 4.85 6.56 -4.60
CA ALA A 99 4.49 7.71 -5.41
C ALA A 99 5.72 8.32 -6.13
N ARG A 100 6.86 8.39 -5.44
CA ARG A 100 8.13 8.88 -6.00
C ARG A 100 8.64 7.98 -7.12
N ALA A 101 8.67 6.67 -6.88
CA ALA A 101 9.15 5.67 -7.85
C ALA A 101 8.24 5.62 -9.08
N TYR A 102 6.92 5.63 -8.85
CA TYR A 102 5.94 5.75 -9.92
C TYR A 102 6.19 7.03 -10.74
N ARG A 103 6.26 8.21 -10.10
CA ARG A 103 6.48 9.49 -10.80
C ARG A 103 7.75 9.51 -11.66
N ARG A 104 8.84 8.90 -11.18
CA ARG A 104 10.12 8.84 -11.89
C ARG A 104 10.09 8.03 -13.18
N ARG A 105 9.04 7.25 -13.44
CA ARG A 105 8.85 6.55 -14.72
C ARG A 105 8.64 7.49 -15.91
N TRP A 106 8.24 8.75 -15.68
CA TRP A 106 8.00 9.71 -16.75
C TRP A 106 9.05 10.81 -16.76
N ALA A 107 9.68 11.00 -17.92
CA ALA A 107 10.54 12.14 -18.21
C ALA A 107 9.71 13.31 -18.77
N ILE A 108 8.68 13.74 -18.04
CA ILE A 108 7.81 14.86 -18.41
C ILE A 108 8.01 16.04 -17.46
N PRO A 109 7.92 17.30 -17.92
CA PRO A 109 7.96 18.47 -17.03
C PRO A 109 6.93 18.38 -15.90
N VAL A 110 7.31 18.85 -14.71
CA VAL A 110 6.47 18.85 -13.51
C VAL A 110 6.34 20.29 -13.02
N VAL A 111 5.12 20.73 -12.73
CA VAL A 111 4.85 22.00 -12.06
C VAL A 111 4.08 21.70 -10.79
N ALA A 112 4.50 22.26 -9.66
CA ALA A 112 3.78 22.25 -8.40
C ALA A 112 3.47 23.69 -8.02
N VAL A 113 2.19 23.99 -7.75
CA VAL A 113 1.72 25.32 -7.35
C VAL A 113 1.25 25.24 -5.90
N VAL A 114 1.75 26.14 -5.05
CA VAL A 114 1.40 26.24 -3.63
C VAL A 114 1.06 27.70 -3.30
N GLY A 115 0.15 27.93 -2.34
CA GLY A 115 -0.23 29.26 -1.90
C GLY A 115 -1.20 29.20 -0.72
N SER A 116 -1.10 30.18 0.19
CA SER A 116 -1.81 30.19 1.49
C SER A 116 -2.92 31.24 1.58
N ALA A 117 -3.30 31.84 0.44
CA ALA A 117 -4.15 33.03 0.26
C ALA A 117 -4.73 33.67 1.53
#